data_AF-A0A8K0RBG9-F1
#
_entry.id   AF-A0A8K0RBG9-F1
#
_cell.length_a   1.000
_cell.length_b   1.000
_cell.length_c   1.000
_cell.angle_alpha   90.00
_cell.angle_beta   90.00
_cell.angle_gamma   90.00
#
_symmetry.space_group_name_H-M   'P 1'
#
loop_
_entity.id
_entity.type
_entity.pdbx_description
1 polymer ?
#
loop_
_entity_poly.entity_id
_entity_poly.type
_entity_poly.pdbx_seq_one_letter_code
_entity_poly.pdbx_strand_id
1 'polypeptide(L)'
;GQERISGQLQRLRDDYYIELERHSIIQPFDKELNWSGKGQHITFRPSEKIPLTVLTQIGASVTASVHKVLCRRIALARKTMRCSRQWTILEAMREVYHLQNLRHFHIVQLVGSYLQGRNFCILMYPVVDYHLGTFLEDTADSRTVFSYKEIRLQSFLLRSMGCMASALAYIHHSTTKHMDIKPQNILVRHCEDKFTSWRIYLADFGLSRSFASQDHSQTDGPTSRTPRYCAPEVYQYESRGRSADIFSLGCVFSEV
;
A
#
# COMPACT_ATOMS: atom_id res chain seq x y z
N GLY A 1 16.52 25.93 2.10
CA GLY A 1 16.32 24.46 2.14
C GLY A 1 14.85 24.10 2.01
N GLN A 2 14.05 24.41 3.04
CA GLN A 2 12.61 24.11 3.09
C GLN A 2 11.76 24.85 2.04
N GLU A 3 12.05 26.12 1.75
CA GLU A 3 11.29 26.90 0.75
C GLU A 3 11.45 26.38 -0.67
N ARG A 4 12.65 25.88 -1.01
CA ARG A 4 12.94 25.33 -2.35
C ARG A 4 12.21 24.01 -2.60
N ILE A 5 12.05 23.20 -1.55
CA ILE A 5 11.25 21.97 -1.57
C ILE A 5 9.75 22.31 -1.67
N SER A 6 9.28 23.32 -0.92
CA SER A 6 7.90 23.79 -0.99
C SER A 6 7.52 24.26 -2.41
N GLY A 7 8.40 25.01 -3.08
CA GLY A 7 8.15 25.52 -4.43
C GLY A 7 8.20 24.46 -5.55
N GLN A 8 8.87 23.33 -5.33
CA GLN A 8 8.83 22.19 -6.25
C GLN A 8 7.56 21.35 -6.08
N LEU A 9 7.09 21.20 -4.84
CA LEU A 9 5.82 20.52 -4.52
C LEU A 9 4.60 21.30 -5.05
N GLN A 10 4.66 22.63 -5.06
CA GLN A 10 3.60 23.47 -5.60
C GLN A 10 3.43 23.28 -7.12
N ARG A 11 4.52 23.16 -7.89
CA ARG A 11 4.46 22.96 -9.34
C ARG A 11 3.90 21.59 -9.73
N LEU A 12 4.33 20.54 -9.02
CA LEU A 12 3.79 19.18 -9.21
C LEU A 12 2.29 19.09 -8.93
N ARG A 13 1.77 19.93 -8.02
CA ARG A 13 0.34 20.03 -7.75
C ARG A 13 -0.42 20.57 -8.96
N ASP A 14 0.07 21.65 -9.57
CA ASP A 14 -0.68 22.37 -10.62
C ASP A 14 -0.70 21.58 -11.95
N ASP A 15 0.42 20.96 -12.33
CA ASP A 15 0.51 20.12 -13.55
C ASP A 15 -0.42 18.89 -13.47
N TYR A 16 -0.58 18.35 -12.26
CA TYR A 16 -1.44 17.20 -11.97
C TYR A 16 -2.94 17.51 -12.13
N TYR A 17 -3.41 18.70 -11.73
CA TYR A 17 -4.83 19.06 -11.89
C TYR A 17 -5.24 19.23 -13.36
N ILE A 18 -4.35 19.77 -14.19
CA ILE A 18 -4.63 20.02 -15.61
C ILE A 18 -4.80 18.70 -16.39
N GLU A 19 -4.03 17.65 -16.06
CA GLU A 19 -4.19 16.33 -16.68
C GLU A 19 -5.47 15.61 -16.26
N LEU A 20 -5.93 15.82 -15.02
CA LEU A 20 -7.12 15.18 -14.45
C LEU A 20 -8.41 15.68 -15.10
N GLU A 21 -8.50 16.98 -15.37
CA GLU A 21 -9.64 17.60 -16.03
C GLU A 21 -9.75 17.16 -17.49
N ARG A 22 -8.60 16.98 -18.16
CA ARG A 22 -8.54 16.60 -19.58
C ARG A 22 -9.11 15.21 -19.90
N HIS A 23 -9.05 14.25 -18.98
CA HIS A 23 -9.38 12.86 -19.30
C HIS A 23 -10.67 12.35 -18.65
N SER A 24 -11.39 13.17 -17.88
CA SER A 24 -12.66 12.78 -17.24
C SER A 24 -12.58 11.47 -16.42
N ILE A 25 -11.42 11.16 -15.82
CA ILE A 25 -11.11 9.84 -15.26
C ILE A 25 -11.72 9.61 -13.86
N ILE A 26 -12.09 10.66 -13.11
CA ILE A 26 -12.63 10.52 -11.73
C ILE A 26 -13.72 11.57 -11.46
N GLN A 27 -14.76 11.21 -10.69
CA GLN A 27 -15.69 12.20 -10.12
C GLN A 27 -14.93 13.27 -9.31
N PRO A 28 -15.37 14.55 -9.33
CA PRO A 28 -14.60 15.64 -8.72
C PRO A 28 -14.35 15.39 -7.23
N PHE A 29 -13.08 15.22 -6.87
CA PHE A 29 -12.64 14.95 -5.49
C PHE A 29 -12.36 16.26 -4.71
N ASP A 30 -12.94 17.37 -5.14
CA ASP A 30 -12.58 18.74 -4.73
C ASP A 30 -12.91 19.12 -3.27
N LYS A 31 -13.18 18.14 -2.40
CA LYS A 31 -13.31 18.36 -0.95
C LYS A 31 -12.32 17.58 -0.08
N GLU A 32 -11.57 16.62 -0.63
CA GLU A 32 -10.80 15.66 0.21
C GLU A 32 -9.31 15.50 -0.11
N LEU A 33 -8.72 16.29 -1.02
CA LEU A 33 -7.25 16.41 -1.12
C LEU A 33 -6.63 17.20 0.05
N ASN A 34 -7.48 17.79 0.89
CA ASN A 34 -7.09 18.58 2.04
C ASN A 34 -7.59 17.97 3.35
N TRP A 35 -7.18 16.72 3.62
CA TRP A 35 -7.48 16.04 4.89
C TRP A 35 -6.97 16.84 6.10
N SER A 36 -5.88 17.60 5.93
CA SER A 36 -5.20 18.35 7.01
C SER A 36 -5.72 19.78 7.21
N GLY A 37 -6.53 20.31 6.29
CA GLY A 37 -6.81 21.75 6.19
C GLY A 37 -5.69 22.58 5.55
N LYS A 38 -4.50 22.02 5.33
CA LYS A 38 -3.29 22.69 4.82
C LYS A 38 -2.60 21.95 3.65
N GLY A 39 -3.22 20.92 3.09
CA GLY A 39 -2.72 20.11 1.99
C GLY A 39 -2.61 18.62 2.28
N GLN A 40 -2.04 17.88 1.32
CA GLN A 40 -1.96 16.42 1.36
C GLN A 40 -0.75 15.90 2.14
N HIS A 41 0.36 16.63 2.08
CA HIS A 41 1.64 16.32 2.73
C HIS A 41 2.06 17.48 3.63
N ILE A 42 2.21 17.26 4.93
CA ILE A 42 2.39 18.38 5.88
C ILE A 42 3.30 18.05 7.06
N THR A 43 4.03 19.04 7.55
CA THR A 43 4.69 18.99 8.86
C THR A 43 3.86 19.76 9.90
N PHE A 44 3.41 19.06 10.92
CA PHE A 44 2.75 19.65 12.09
C PHE A 44 3.78 20.04 13.15
N ARG A 45 3.53 21.12 13.88
CA ARG A 45 4.32 21.45 15.07
C ARG A 45 4.06 20.40 16.17
N PRO A 46 4.99 20.16 17.11
CA PRO A 46 4.79 19.16 18.17
C PRO A 46 3.53 19.37 19.03
N SER A 47 3.11 20.63 19.24
CA SER A 47 1.91 20.99 19.99
C SER A 47 0.64 21.10 19.14
N GLU A 48 0.75 20.96 17.82
CA GLU A 48 -0.38 21.15 16.92
C GLU A 48 -1.29 19.93 16.89
N LYS A 49 -2.61 20.16 16.96
CA LYS A 49 -3.57 19.07 16.90
C LYS A 49 -3.70 18.56 15.47
N ILE A 50 -3.45 17.27 15.27
CA ILE A 50 -3.70 16.60 14.00
C ILE A 50 -5.23 16.37 13.86
N PRO A 51 -5.85 16.67 12.71
CA PRO A 51 -7.29 16.51 12.50
C PRO A 51 -7.69 15.04 12.26
N LEU A 52 -7.24 14.14 13.13
CA LEU A 52 -7.50 12.71 13.11
C LEU A 52 -7.85 12.23 14.52
N THR A 53 -8.91 11.43 14.63
CA THR A 53 -9.24 10.72 15.86
C THR A 53 -8.67 9.30 15.78
N VAL A 54 -7.78 8.93 16.68
CA VAL A 54 -7.24 7.56 16.73
C VAL A 54 -8.30 6.62 17.30
N LEU A 55 -8.55 5.50 16.62
CA LEU A 55 -9.52 4.50 17.04
C LEU A 55 -8.80 3.30 17.66
N THR A 56 -8.28 2.39 16.83
CA THR A 56 -7.64 1.15 17.28
C THR A 56 -6.34 0.88 16.52
N GLN A 57 -5.44 0.13 17.12
CA GLN A 57 -4.26 -0.39 16.45
C GLN A 57 -4.64 -1.66 15.67
N ILE A 58 -4.34 -1.69 14.38
CA ILE A 58 -4.69 -2.77 13.46
C ILE A 58 -3.48 -3.54 12.93
N GLY A 59 -2.26 -3.07 13.24
CA GLY A 59 -1.04 -3.76 12.86
C GLY A 59 0.19 -3.17 13.53
N ALA A 60 1.24 -3.97 13.64
CA ALA A 60 2.56 -3.53 14.09
C ALA A 60 3.66 -4.37 13.47
N SER A 61 4.80 -3.73 13.24
CA SER A 61 6.06 -4.35 12.87
C SER A 61 7.18 -3.73 13.70
N VAL A 62 8.41 -4.20 13.48
CA VAL A 62 9.61 -3.63 14.13
C VAL A 62 9.81 -2.15 13.76
N THR A 63 9.38 -1.74 12.57
CA THR A 63 9.66 -0.41 12.01
C THR A 63 8.45 0.52 11.99
N ALA A 64 7.23 -0.02 12.09
CA ALA A 64 6.00 0.76 11.96
C ALA A 64 4.87 0.23 12.84
N SER A 65 3.93 1.12 13.19
CA SER A 65 2.63 0.74 13.76
C SER A 65 1.52 1.26 12.87
N VAL A 66 0.43 0.50 12.72
CA VAL A 66 -0.70 0.87 11.90
C VAL A 66 -1.93 1.03 12.78
N HIS A 67 -2.57 2.19 12.71
CA HIS A 67 -3.78 2.50 13.45
C HIS A 67 -4.93 2.82 12.49
N LYS A 68 -6.13 2.36 12.81
CA LYS A 68 -7.36 2.88 12.24
C LYS A 68 -7.62 4.26 12.85
N VAL A 69 -7.78 5.25 12.00
CA VAL A 69 -8.05 6.63 12.39
C VAL A 69 -9.28 7.16 11.66
N LEU A 70 -10.04 8.04 12.30
CA LEU A 70 -11.15 8.75 11.68
C LEU A 70 -10.67 10.12 11.21
N CYS A 71 -10.74 10.35 9.90
CA CYS A 71 -10.60 11.67 9.30
C CYS A 71 -11.99 12.15 8.90
N ARG A 72 -12.54 13.12 9.65
CA ARG A 72 -13.94 13.56 9.50
C ARG A 72 -14.92 12.37 9.64
N ARG A 73 -15.43 11.85 8.52
CA ARG A 73 -16.37 10.71 8.46
C ARG A 73 -15.76 9.45 7.84
N ILE A 74 -14.51 9.52 7.38
CA ILE A 74 -13.86 8.43 6.66
C ILE A 74 -12.82 7.77 7.57
N ALA A 75 -12.89 6.45 7.66
CA ALA A 75 -11.87 5.66 8.34
C ALA A 75 -10.67 5.41 7.42
N LEU A 76 -9.48 5.70 7.91
CA LEU A 76 -8.20 5.57 7.21
C LEU A 76 -7.25 4.67 8.00
N ALA A 77 -6.32 4.03 7.30
CA ALA A 77 -5.17 3.38 7.91
C ALA A 77 -4.04 4.41 8.06
N ARG A 78 -3.57 4.64 9.28
CA ARG A 78 -2.40 5.47 9.58
C ARG A 78 -1.21 4.58 9.93
N LYS A 79 -0.25 4.46 9.02
CA LYS A 79 1.07 3.85 9.27
C LYS A 79 2.00 4.89 9.86
N THR A 80 2.48 4.67 11.08
CA THR A 80 3.38 5.56 11.81
C THR A 80 4.76 4.92 11.91
N MET A 81 5.77 5.62 11.41
CA MET A 81 7.19 5.27 11.48
C MET A 81 7.95 6.31 12.30
N ARG A 82 8.79 5.86 13.22
CA ARG A 82 9.61 6.76 14.04
C ARG A 82 10.95 7.00 13.34
N CYS A 83 11.16 8.20 12.84
CA CYS A 83 12.42 8.60 12.22
C CYS A 83 13.55 8.68 13.26
N SER A 84 14.71 8.16 12.87
CA SER A 84 15.95 8.13 13.65
C SER A 84 17.16 8.41 12.73
N ARG A 85 18.38 8.35 13.26
CA ARG A 85 19.58 8.41 12.40
C ARG A 85 19.68 7.25 11.41
N GLN A 86 19.13 6.08 11.77
CA GLN A 86 19.14 4.87 10.96
C GLN A 86 17.90 4.73 10.07
N TRP A 87 16.83 5.49 10.36
CA TRP A 87 15.60 5.50 9.57
C TRP A 87 15.18 6.93 9.29
N THR A 88 15.63 7.43 8.16
CA THR A 88 15.50 8.84 7.77
C THR A 88 14.10 9.14 7.23
N ILE A 89 13.75 10.42 7.21
CA ILE A 89 12.52 10.88 6.55
C ILE A 89 12.54 10.53 5.05
N LEU A 90 13.71 10.57 4.40
CA LEU A 90 13.85 10.22 2.99
C LEU A 90 13.48 8.76 2.73
N GLU A 91 13.87 7.84 3.62
CA GLU A 91 13.46 6.44 3.53
C GLU A 91 11.96 6.27 3.75
N ALA A 92 11.38 6.98 4.71
CA ALA A 92 9.94 6.99 4.94
C ALA A 92 9.15 7.60 3.76
N MET A 93 9.74 8.55 3.02
CA MET A 93 9.12 9.17 1.83
C MET A 93 9.13 8.26 0.60
N ARG A 94 9.93 7.18 0.56
CA ARG A 94 9.92 6.23 -0.57
C ARG A 94 8.55 5.61 -0.80
N GLU A 95 7.90 5.18 0.29
CA GLU A 95 6.57 4.57 0.21
C GLU A 95 5.52 5.58 -0.29
N VAL A 96 5.62 6.84 0.14
CA VAL A 96 4.78 7.94 -0.36
C VAL A 96 5.01 8.16 -1.86
N TYR A 97 6.27 8.21 -2.30
CA TYR A 97 6.63 8.40 -3.70
C TYR A 97 6.05 7.31 -4.60
N HIS A 98 6.14 6.05 -4.19
CA HIS A 98 5.58 4.95 -4.97
C HIS A 98 4.04 5.01 -4.99
N LEU A 99 3.39 5.21 -3.84
CA LEU A 99 1.92 5.21 -3.78
C LEU A 99 1.27 6.43 -4.44
N GLN A 100 1.98 7.57 -4.57
CA GLN A 100 1.41 8.82 -5.09
C GLN A 100 0.88 8.70 -6.52
N ASN A 101 1.50 7.85 -7.34
CA ASN A 101 1.16 7.68 -8.75
C ASN A 101 0.44 6.38 -9.07
N LEU A 102 0.23 5.50 -8.08
CA LEU A 102 -0.46 4.24 -8.28
C LEU A 102 -1.98 4.43 -8.11
N ARG A 103 -2.72 4.06 -9.15
CA ARG A 103 -4.18 4.12 -9.19
C ARG A 103 -4.73 2.84 -9.79
N HIS A 104 -5.10 1.92 -8.91
CA HIS A 104 -5.68 0.65 -9.31
C HIS A 104 -6.67 0.18 -8.26
N PHE A 105 -7.74 -0.46 -8.71
CA PHE A 105 -8.85 -0.88 -7.84
C PHE A 105 -8.42 -1.84 -6.71
N HIS A 106 -7.33 -2.58 -6.93
CA HIS A 106 -6.75 -3.55 -6.01
C HIS A 106 -5.40 -3.11 -5.43
N ILE A 107 -5.14 -1.80 -5.31
CA ILE A 107 -3.96 -1.25 -4.63
C ILE A 107 -4.45 -0.25 -3.58
N VAL A 108 -3.79 -0.20 -2.42
CA VAL A 108 -4.10 0.81 -1.40
C VAL A 108 -3.81 2.22 -1.94
N GLN A 109 -4.74 3.14 -1.69
CA GLN A 109 -4.62 4.52 -2.14
C GLN A 109 -3.96 5.36 -1.06
N LEU A 110 -2.94 6.13 -1.44
CA LEU A 110 -2.40 7.20 -0.60
C LEU A 110 -3.43 8.34 -0.48
N VAL A 111 -3.80 8.66 0.77
CA VAL A 111 -4.61 9.83 1.10
C VAL A 111 -3.72 11.02 1.44
N GLY A 112 -2.61 10.80 2.14
CA GLY A 112 -1.64 11.84 2.43
C GLY A 112 -0.57 11.39 3.41
N SER A 113 0.31 12.30 3.80
CA SER A 113 1.33 12.02 4.82
C SER A 113 1.56 13.21 5.72
N TYR A 114 2.10 12.96 6.90
CA TYR A 114 2.53 14.05 7.75
C TYR A 114 3.69 13.69 8.66
N LEU A 115 4.43 14.72 9.09
CA LEU A 115 5.48 14.63 10.10
C LEU A 115 5.04 15.40 11.34
N GLN A 116 5.14 14.78 12.51
CA GLN A 116 5.04 15.49 13.80
C GLN A 116 6.13 15.01 14.75
N GLY A 117 7.02 15.93 15.14
CA GLY A 117 8.21 15.57 15.91
C GLY A 117 9.10 14.59 15.12
N ARG A 118 9.25 13.37 15.62
CA ARG A 118 10.00 12.28 14.95
C ARG A 118 9.09 11.26 14.27
N ASN A 119 7.78 11.43 14.29
CA ASN A 119 6.85 10.45 13.76
C ASN A 119 6.43 10.86 12.35
N PHE A 120 6.87 10.11 11.34
CA PHE A 120 6.37 10.22 9.98
C PHE A 120 5.19 9.27 9.80
N CYS A 121 4.08 9.79 9.30
CA CYS A 121 2.82 9.07 9.18
C CYS A 121 2.32 9.08 7.73
N ILE A 122 1.84 7.94 7.25
CA ILE A 122 1.19 7.77 5.95
C ILE A 122 -0.27 7.42 6.20
N LEU A 123 -1.19 8.11 5.52
CA LEU A 123 -2.62 7.86 5.54
C LEU A 123 -3.04 7.15 4.27
N MET A 124 -3.71 6.01 4.41
CA MET A 124 -4.11 5.15 3.30
C MET A 124 -5.59 4.77 3.39
N TYR A 125 -6.18 4.54 2.22
CA TYR A 125 -7.53 4.01 2.05
C TYR A 125 -7.52 2.79 1.11
N PRO A 126 -8.35 1.77 1.36
CA PRO A 126 -9.22 1.62 2.52
C PRO A 126 -8.47 1.17 3.77
N VAL A 127 -9.07 1.41 4.94
CA VAL A 127 -8.70 0.64 6.13
C VAL A 127 -9.30 -0.76 6.03
N VAL A 128 -8.51 -1.76 6.40
CA VAL A 128 -8.93 -3.16 6.43
C VAL A 128 -8.66 -3.73 7.82
N ASP A 129 -9.34 -4.82 8.13
CA ASP A 129 -9.18 -5.51 9.41
C ASP A 129 -8.30 -6.78 9.27
N TYR A 130 -8.06 -7.26 8.04
CA TYR A 130 -7.28 -8.48 7.77
C TYR A 130 -6.22 -8.27 6.69
N HIS A 131 -5.11 -8.99 6.82
CA HIS A 131 -4.28 -9.36 5.68
C HIS A 131 -4.56 -10.82 5.28
N LEU A 132 -4.15 -11.20 4.07
CA LEU A 132 -4.47 -12.50 3.48
C LEU A 132 -3.93 -13.65 4.34
N GLY A 133 -2.75 -13.51 4.95
CA GLY A 133 -2.19 -14.54 5.84
C GLY A 133 -3.16 -14.95 6.97
N THR A 134 -3.53 -14.01 7.84
CA THR A 134 -4.49 -14.27 8.93
C THR A 134 -5.86 -14.67 8.39
N PHE A 135 -6.29 -14.12 7.25
CA PHE A 135 -7.55 -14.54 6.65
C PHE A 135 -7.55 -16.01 6.21
N LEU A 136 -6.43 -16.51 5.66
CA LEU A 136 -6.29 -17.92 5.28
C LEU A 136 -6.19 -18.83 6.51
N GLU A 137 -5.47 -18.41 7.55
CA GLU A 137 -5.38 -19.13 8.82
C GLU A 137 -6.76 -19.27 9.48
N ASP A 138 -7.48 -18.16 9.70
CA ASP A 138 -8.80 -18.14 10.35
C ASP A 138 -9.84 -18.97 9.57
N THR A 139 -9.71 -19.03 8.24
CA THR A 139 -10.64 -19.77 7.40
C THR A 139 -10.29 -21.24 7.24
N ALA A 140 -9.04 -21.65 7.45
CA ALA A 140 -8.64 -23.05 7.47
C ALA A 140 -9.24 -23.81 8.65
N ASP A 141 -9.28 -23.17 9.83
CA ASP A 141 -9.83 -23.74 11.06
C ASP A 141 -11.36 -23.93 11.02
N SER A 142 -12.04 -23.21 10.12
CA SER A 142 -13.50 -23.21 10.01
C SER A 142 -14.08 -24.26 9.03
N ARG A 143 -13.25 -25.09 8.37
CA ARG A 143 -13.61 -25.98 7.24
C ARG A 143 -14.38 -27.26 7.62
N THR A 144 -15.12 -27.26 8.73
CA THR A 144 -15.72 -28.49 9.28
C THR A 144 -17.13 -28.81 8.74
N VAL A 145 -17.76 -27.95 7.92
CA VAL A 145 -19.11 -28.20 7.38
C VAL A 145 -19.32 -27.53 6.02
N PHE A 146 -19.68 -28.32 4.98
CA PHE A 146 -20.12 -27.87 3.63
C PHE A 146 -21.27 -26.86 3.69
N SER A 147 -20.93 -25.59 3.91
CA SER A 147 -21.86 -24.49 4.11
C SER A 147 -21.84 -23.53 2.92
N TYR A 148 -22.95 -22.83 2.68
CA TYR A 148 -23.01 -21.70 1.73
C TYR A 148 -21.90 -20.65 1.96
N LYS A 149 -21.36 -20.57 3.18
CA LYS A 149 -20.22 -19.70 3.53
C LYS A 149 -18.92 -20.16 2.87
N GLU A 150 -18.68 -21.48 2.76
CA GLU A 150 -17.48 -22.05 2.16
C GLU A 150 -17.46 -21.86 0.63
N ILE A 151 -18.59 -22.05 -0.05
CA ILE A 151 -18.70 -21.82 -1.50
C ILE A 151 -18.37 -20.36 -1.85
N ARG A 152 -18.87 -19.40 -1.06
CA ARG A 152 -18.55 -17.97 -1.26
C ARG A 152 -17.08 -17.66 -0.99
N LEU A 153 -16.50 -18.29 0.03
CA LEU A 153 -15.09 -18.14 0.35
C LEU A 153 -14.20 -18.67 -0.79
N GLN A 154 -14.42 -19.89 -1.26
CA GLN A 154 -13.69 -20.46 -2.40
C GLN A 154 -13.83 -19.60 -3.65
N SER A 155 -15.06 -19.14 -3.95
CA SER A 155 -15.32 -18.25 -5.07
C SER A 155 -14.60 -16.90 -4.94
N PHE A 156 -14.44 -16.38 -3.72
CA PHE A 156 -13.67 -15.17 -3.47
C PHE A 156 -12.18 -15.41 -3.66
N LEU A 157 -11.63 -16.48 -3.09
CA LEU A 157 -10.21 -16.83 -3.18
C LEU A 157 -9.76 -17.00 -4.63
N LEU A 158 -10.50 -17.77 -5.45
CA LEU A 158 -10.22 -17.93 -6.88
C LEU A 158 -10.26 -16.60 -7.65
N ARG A 159 -11.26 -15.75 -7.39
CA ARG A 159 -11.34 -14.41 -8.03
C ARG A 159 -10.19 -13.51 -7.59
N SER A 160 -9.76 -13.62 -6.33
CA SER A 160 -8.71 -12.80 -5.76
C SER A 160 -7.36 -13.01 -6.45
N MET A 161 -7.11 -14.20 -7.00
CA MET A 161 -5.92 -14.49 -7.82
C MET A 161 -5.85 -13.57 -9.05
N GLY A 162 -6.97 -13.43 -9.77
CA GLY A 162 -7.07 -12.49 -10.90
C GLY A 162 -6.90 -11.03 -10.47
N CYS A 163 -7.47 -10.65 -9.32
CA CYS A 163 -7.31 -9.31 -8.74
C CYS A 163 -5.85 -8.98 -8.40
N MET A 164 -5.14 -9.92 -7.77
CA MET A 164 -3.72 -9.78 -7.42
C MET A 164 -2.84 -9.71 -8.68
N ALA A 165 -3.09 -10.57 -9.67
CA ALA A 165 -2.37 -10.55 -10.94
C ALA A 165 -2.58 -9.23 -11.69
N SER A 166 -3.81 -8.71 -11.71
CA SER A 166 -4.13 -7.40 -12.30
C SER A 166 -3.39 -6.25 -11.62
N ALA A 167 -3.35 -6.24 -10.28
CA ALA A 167 -2.61 -5.23 -9.52
C ALA A 167 -1.11 -5.29 -9.80
N LEU A 168 -0.55 -6.50 -9.87
CA LEU A 168 0.87 -6.70 -10.16
C LEU A 168 1.23 -6.27 -11.59
N ALA A 169 0.41 -6.65 -12.57
CA ALA A 169 0.57 -6.23 -13.95
C ALA A 169 0.55 -4.69 -14.08
N TYR A 170 -0.36 -4.04 -13.35
CA TYR A 170 -0.45 -2.58 -13.32
C TYR A 170 0.86 -1.92 -12.82
N ILE A 171 1.40 -2.35 -11.67
CA ILE A 171 2.64 -1.74 -11.14
C ILE A 171 3.87 -2.05 -12.01
N HIS A 172 3.90 -3.23 -12.63
CA HIS A 172 4.97 -3.62 -13.56
C HIS A 172 4.93 -2.80 -14.86
N HIS A 173 3.73 -2.42 -15.30
CA HIS A 173 3.54 -1.52 -16.44
C HIS A 173 4.01 -0.09 -16.11
N SER A 174 3.76 0.38 -14.89
CA SER A 174 4.30 1.65 -14.36
C SER A 174 5.76 1.54 -13.88
N THR A 175 6.54 0.64 -14.50
CA THR A 175 7.97 0.40 -14.26
C THR A 175 8.38 0.24 -12.78
N THR A 176 7.47 -0.26 -11.94
CA THR A 176 7.67 -0.41 -10.49
C THR A 176 7.71 -1.89 -10.10
N LYS A 177 8.71 -2.29 -9.33
CA LYS A 177 8.79 -3.61 -8.67
C LYS A 177 8.26 -3.50 -7.25
N HIS A 178 7.49 -4.48 -6.80
CA HIS A 178 6.98 -4.52 -5.43
C HIS A 178 8.07 -4.95 -4.44
N MET A 179 8.78 -6.04 -4.75
CA MET A 179 9.91 -6.64 -4.03
C MET A 179 9.60 -7.32 -2.69
N ASP A 180 8.36 -7.27 -2.20
CA ASP A 180 7.94 -7.97 -0.97
C ASP A 180 6.49 -8.47 -1.07
N ILE A 181 6.18 -9.21 -2.13
CA ILE A 181 4.85 -9.84 -2.29
C ILE A 181 4.77 -11.06 -1.36
N LYS A 182 3.81 -11.03 -0.45
CA LYS A 182 3.50 -12.09 0.53
C LYS A 182 2.09 -11.89 1.09
N PRO A 183 1.48 -12.91 1.74
CA PRO A 183 0.12 -12.81 2.27
C PRO A 183 -0.08 -11.68 3.29
N GLN A 184 0.97 -11.29 4.02
CA GLN A 184 0.91 -10.18 5.00
C GLN A 184 0.78 -8.80 4.33
N ASN A 185 1.20 -8.67 3.05
CA ASN A 185 1.15 -7.43 2.28
C ASN A 185 -0.05 -7.37 1.33
N ILE A 186 -0.94 -8.38 1.38
CA ILE A 186 -2.21 -8.40 0.65
C ILE A 186 -3.32 -8.20 1.66
N LEU A 187 -3.98 -7.06 1.60
CA LEU A 187 -5.02 -6.65 2.53
C LEU A 187 -6.38 -7.20 2.09
N VAL A 188 -7.19 -7.70 3.03
CA VAL A 188 -8.52 -8.26 2.78
C VAL A 188 -9.57 -7.41 3.50
N ARG A 189 -10.53 -6.88 2.75
CA ARG A 189 -11.63 -6.07 3.26
C ARG A 189 -12.95 -6.80 3.09
N HIS A 190 -13.71 -6.95 4.18
CA HIS A 190 -15.12 -7.35 4.08
C HIS A 190 -15.93 -6.23 3.41
N CYS A 191 -16.72 -6.59 2.40
CA CYS A 191 -17.57 -5.67 1.65
C CYS A 191 -19.01 -6.15 1.76
N GLU A 192 -19.92 -5.27 2.20
CA GLU A 192 -21.36 -5.51 2.22
C GLU A 192 -21.98 -5.08 0.89
N ASP A 193 -21.45 -5.56 -0.23
CA ASP A 193 -22.08 -5.35 -1.53
C ASP A 193 -22.81 -6.59 -2.02
N LYS A 194 -23.75 -6.39 -2.97
CA LYS A 194 -24.66 -7.44 -3.46
C LYS A 194 -23.94 -8.59 -4.21
N PHE A 195 -22.66 -8.43 -4.57
CA PHE A 195 -21.97 -9.32 -5.52
C PHE A 195 -20.66 -9.93 -4.98
N THR A 196 -20.04 -9.31 -3.97
CA THR A 196 -18.76 -9.70 -3.38
C THR A 196 -18.73 -9.44 -1.88
N SER A 197 -18.51 -10.49 -1.09
CA SER A 197 -18.37 -10.39 0.37
C SER A 197 -16.99 -9.88 0.81
N TRP A 198 -15.98 -9.95 -0.07
CA TRP A 198 -14.62 -9.51 0.24
C TRP A 198 -13.92 -8.92 -0.98
N ARG A 199 -12.93 -8.08 -0.73
CA ARG A 199 -12.02 -7.49 -1.73
C ARG A 199 -10.58 -7.52 -1.23
N ILE A 200 -9.64 -7.61 -2.16
CA ILE A 200 -8.20 -7.56 -1.88
C ILE A 200 -7.57 -6.24 -2.33
N TYR A 201 -6.51 -5.85 -1.64
CA TYR A 201 -5.66 -4.71 -1.98
C TYR A 201 -4.18 -5.04 -1.75
N LEU A 202 -3.33 -4.84 -2.76
CA LEU A 202 -1.89 -4.89 -2.59
C LEU A 202 -1.40 -3.66 -1.81
N ALA A 203 -0.52 -3.87 -0.83
CA ALA A 203 -0.03 -2.86 0.08
C ALA A 203 1.46 -3.04 0.42
N ASP A 204 1.99 -2.07 1.17
CA ASP A 204 3.39 -1.99 1.64
C ASP A 204 4.44 -1.86 0.54
N PHE A 205 4.53 -0.65 0.00
CA PHE A 205 5.50 -0.27 -1.03
C PHE A 205 6.84 0.22 -0.45
N GLY A 206 7.12 -0.07 0.83
CA GLY A 206 8.32 0.40 1.52
C GLY A 206 9.64 -0.13 0.92
N LEU A 207 9.59 -1.30 0.29
CA LEU A 207 10.74 -1.92 -0.39
C LEU A 207 10.72 -1.74 -1.91
N SER A 208 9.68 -1.11 -2.46
CA SER A 208 9.49 -0.98 -3.89
C SER A 208 10.57 -0.12 -4.56
N ARG A 209 10.70 -0.28 -5.88
CA ARG A 209 11.67 0.42 -6.72
C ARG A 209 11.07 0.74 -8.07
N SER A 210 11.29 1.96 -8.57
CA SER A 210 10.87 2.40 -9.90
C SER A 210 12.08 2.56 -10.80
N PHE A 211 11.90 2.31 -12.11
CA PHE A 211 12.99 2.27 -13.09
C PHE A 211 12.67 3.16 -14.30
N ALA A 212 13.73 3.65 -14.95
CA ALA A 212 13.62 4.54 -16.11
C ALA A 212 12.97 3.84 -17.33
N SER A 213 13.14 2.53 -17.44
CA SER A 213 12.48 1.71 -18.45
C SER A 213 12.29 0.29 -17.92
N GLN A 214 11.48 -0.50 -18.63
CA GLN A 214 11.27 -1.91 -18.32
C GLN A 214 12.57 -2.74 -18.38
N ASP A 215 13.46 -2.40 -19.31
CA ASP A 215 14.73 -3.10 -19.56
C ASP A 215 15.79 -2.80 -18.48
N HIS A 216 15.61 -1.70 -17.74
CA HIS A 216 16.49 -1.32 -16.64
C HIS A 216 15.98 -1.74 -15.26
N SER A 217 15.07 -2.73 -15.20
CA SER A 217 14.46 -3.17 -13.93
C SER A 217 15.33 -4.12 -13.10
N GLN A 218 16.56 -4.43 -13.53
CA GLN A 218 17.48 -5.28 -12.74
C GLN A 218 18.08 -4.52 -11.56
N THR A 219 18.19 -5.21 -10.42
CA THR A 219 18.81 -4.67 -9.21
C THR A 219 19.74 -5.67 -8.57
N ASP A 220 20.91 -5.20 -8.12
CA ASP A 220 21.96 -6.01 -7.50
C ASP A 220 22.11 -5.71 -6.00
N GLY A 221 22.82 -6.59 -5.28
CA GLY A 221 23.19 -6.42 -3.87
C GLY A 221 22.17 -6.94 -2.85
N PRO A 222 22.56 -6.95 -1.55
CA PRO A 222 21.72 -7.46 -0.47
C PRO A 222 20.49 -6.56 -0.26
N THR A 223 19.31 -7.16 -0.25
CA THR A 223 18.04 -6.51 0.09
C THR A 223 17.30 -7.36 1.11
N SER A 224 16.47 -6.73 1.96
CA SER A 224 15.57 -7.46 2.85
C SER A 224 14.68 -8.40 2.05
N ARG A 225 14.50 -9.64 2.52
CA ARG A 225 13.76 -10.69 1.82
C ARG A 225 12.96 -11.51 2.79
N THR A 226 11.83 -12.03 2.33
CA THR A 226 11.03 -13.01 3.08
C THR A 226 11.29 -14.40 2.50
N PRO A 227 12.12 -15.26 3.14
CA PRO A 227 12.67 -16.46 2.49
C PRO A 227 11.63 -17.39 1.86
N ARG A 228 10.45 -17.53 2.47
CA ARG A 228 9.34 -18.38 1.99
C ARG A 228 8.77 -17.94 0.63
N TYR A 229 8.79 -16.64 0.32
CA TYR A 229 8.20 -16.08 -0.90
C TYR A 229 9.26 -15.57 -1.88
N CYS A 230 10.54 -15.85 -1.60
CA CYS A 230 11.67 -15.28 -2.30
C CYS A 230 12.05 -16.13 -3.53
N ALA A 231 12.17 -15.49 -4.70
CA ALA A 231 12.67 -16.14 -5.91
C ALA A 231 14.12 -16.65 -5.72
N PRO A 232 14.54 -17.74 -6.40
CA PRO A 232 15.85 -18.33 -6.21
C PRO A 232 17.01 -17.35 -6.50
N GLU A 233 16.90 -16.50 -7.51
CA GLU A 233 17.88 -15.46 -7.83
C GLU A 233 17.97 -14.40 -6.72
N VAL A 234 16.85 -14.09 -6.06
CA VAL A 234 16.82 -13.19 -4.91
C VAL A 234 17.43 -13.88 -3.67
N TYR A 235 17.24 -15.19 -3.53
CA TYR A 235 17.83 -16.00 -2.46
C TYR A 235 19.36 -16.11 -2.61
N GLN A 236 19.86 -16.13 -3.83
CA GLN A 236 21.29 -16.24 -4.15
C GLN A 236 21.98 -14.87 -4.27
N TYR A 237 21.26 -13.77 -4.01
CA TYR A 237 21.73 -12.40 -4.19
C TYR A 237 22.11 -12.03 -5.63
N GLU A 238 21.72 -12.85 -6.60
CA GLU A 238 21.89 -12.62 -8.04
C GLU A 238 21.00 -11.49 -8.55
N SER A 239 21.23 -11.04 -9.79
CA SER A 239 20.44 -9.96 -10.36
C SER A 239 18.98 -10.34 -10.50
N ARG A 240 18.09 -9.44 -10.08
CA ARG A 240 16.65 -9.73 -9.94
C ARG A 240 15.79 -8.70 -10.67
N GLY A 241 14.95 -9.18 -11.57
CA GLY A 241 14.00 -8.37 -12.33
C GLY A 241 12.58 -8.43 -11.77
N ARG A 242 11.61 -8.03 -12.60
CA ARG A 242 10.16 -8.14 -12.30
C ARG A 242 9.68 -9.58 -12.14
N SER A 243 10.38 -10.55 -12.75
CA SER A 243 10.10 -11.99 -12.63
C SER A 243 10.14 -12.47 -11.18
N ALA A 244 10.94 -11.85 -10.32
CA ALA A 244 10.99 -12.16 -8.90
C ALA A 244 9.64 -11.90 -8.22
N ASP A 245 8.95 -10.81 -8.56
CA ASP A 245 7.61 -10.53 -8.03
C ASP A 245 6.58 -11.58 -8.54
N ILE A 246 6.74 -12.06 -9.78
CA ILE A 246 5.87 -13.11 -10.34
C ILE A 246 6.05 -14.43 -9.58
N PHE A 247 7.30 -14.79 -9.26
CA PHE A 247 7.59 -15.96 -8.44
C PHE A 247 6.94 -15.83 -7.05
N SER A 248 7.14 -14.68 -6.39
CA SER A 248 6.54 -14.39 -5.08
C SER A 248 5.01 -14.49 -5.11
N LEU A 249 4.37 -13.98 -6.17
CA LEU A 249 2.92 -14.12 -6.36
C LEU A 249 2.51 -15.59 -6.55
N GLY A 250 3.30 -16.38 -7.27
CA GLY A 250 3.11 -17.82 -7.40
C GLY A 250 3.15 -18.56 -6.06
N CYS A 251 4.07 -18.18 -5.16
CA CYS A 251 4.09 -18.70 -3.80
C CYS A 251 2.81 -18.35 -3.03
N VAL A 252 2.31 -17.12 -3.14
CA VAL A 252 1.02 -16.74 -2.53
C VAL A 252 -0.13 -17.59 -3.09
N PHE A 253 -0.17 -17.81 -4.40
CA PHE A 253 -1.19 -18.63 -5.04
C PHE A 253 -1.19 -20.07 -4.57
N SER A 254 -0.04 -20.62 -4.15
CA SER A 254 0.01 -21.98 -3.60
C SER A 254 -0.62 -22.12 -2.21
N GLU A 255 -0.82 -21.02 -1.49
CA GLU A 255 -1.47 -21.00 -0.18
C GLU A 255 -2.99 -20.78 -0.26
N VAL A 256 -3.48 -20.27 -1.39
CA VAL A 256 -4.88 -19.95 -1.68
C VAL A 256 -5.64 -21.19 -2.14
#